data_AF-A0A1F9CX27-F1
#
_entry.id   AF-A0A1F9CX27-F1
#
_cell.length_a   1.000
_cell.length_b   1.000
_cell.length_c   1.000
_cell.angle_alpha   90.00
_cell.angle_beta   90.00
_cell.angle_gamma   90.00
#
_symmetry.space_group_name_H-M   'P 1'
#
loop_
_entity.id
_entity.type
_entity.pdbx_description
1 polymer ?
#
loop_
_entity_poly.entity_id
_entity_poly.type
_entity_poly.pdbx_seq_one_letter_code
_entity_poly.pdbx_strand_id
1 'polypeptide(L)'
;MLVRSERLTIDRFEVMERLKRENIGTGLHFLPVHLTRYYRKSLGARRGDLPVTERAGARILSLPLFPRMTEQDIEDVAVALEKVLGGAVRPSAARRRS
;
A
#
# COMPACT_ATOMS: atom_id res chain seq x y z
N MET A 1 0.49 6.92 2.53
CA MET A 1 1.06 6.08 3.62
C MET A 1 1.82 4.91 2.96
N LEU A 2 2.87 4.38 3.59
CA LEU A 2 3.62 3.22 3.04
C LEU A 2 3.17 1.93 3.73
N VAL A 3 2.62 0.98 2.98
CA VAL A 3 2.31 -0.36 3.49
C VAL A 3 3.60 -1.19 3.45
N ARG A 4 3.95 -1.82 4.57
CA ARG A 4 5.12 -2.71 4.64
C ARG A 4 4.76 -4.11 4.14
N SER A 5 4.77 -4.28 2.81
CA SER A 5 4.45 -5.56 2.16
C SER A 5 5.30 -6.75 2.63
N GLU A 6 6.51 -6.53 3.17
CA GLU A 6 7.34 -7.62 3.71
C GLU A 6 6.73 -8.30 4.93
N ARG A 7 5.81 -7.63 5.61
CA ARG A 7 5.12 -8.15 6.79
C ARG A 7 3.74 -8.70 6.47
N LEU A 8 3.32 -8.63 5.21
CA LEU A 8 1.99 -9.09 4.77
C LEU A 8 2.11 -10.36 3.93
N THR A 9 1.09 -11.20 4.00
CA THR A 9 0.91 -12.38 3.15
C THR A 9 0.22 -12.03 1.83
N ILE A 10 -0.45 -10.88 1.79
CA ILE A 10 -1.20 -10.37 0.64
C ILE A 10 -0.50 -9.14 0.03
N ASP A 11 -0.74 -8.90 -1.26
CA ASP A 11 -0.21 -7.73 -1.95
C ASP A 11 -1.07 -6.47 -1.69
N ARG A 12 -0.59 -5.31 -2.16
CA ARG A 12 -1.30 -4.05 -1.94
C ARG A 12 -2.66 -4.00 -2.65
N PHE A 13 -2.81 -4.65 -3.81
CA PHE A 13 -4.07 -4.62 -4.55
C PHE A 13 -5.13 -5.41 -3.80
N GLU A 14 -4.75 -6.52 -3.19
CA GLU A 14 -5.64 -7.27 -2.31
C GLU A 14 -6.01 -6.46 -1.06
N VAL A 15 -5.08 -5.71 -0.46
CA VAL A 15 -5.40 -4.77 0.62
C VAL A 15 -6.43 -3.72 0.16
N MET A 16 -6.24 -3.13 -1.04
CA MET A 16 -7.17 -2.14 -1.60
C MET A 16 -8.57 -2.72 -1.80
N GLU A 17 -8.66 -3.93 -2.37
CA GLU A 17 -9.94 -4.61 -2.61
C GLU A 17 -10.64 -4.98 -1.30
N ARG A 18 -9.89 -5.42 -0.28
CA ARG A 18 -10.46 -5.70 1.05
C ARG A 18 -10.95 -4.42 1.73
N LEU A 19 -10.18 -3.33 1.69
CA LEU A 19 -10.59 -2.02 2.22
C LEU A 19 -11.83 -1.48 1.50
N LYS A 20 -11.93 -1.67 0.18
CA LYS A 20 -13.11 -1.29 -0.59
C LYS A 20 -14.37 -2.03 -0.13
N ARG A 21 -14.26 -3.30 0.28
CA ARG A 21 -15.39 -4.07 0.86
C ARG A 21 -15.82 -3.55 2.23
N GLU A 22 -14.91 -2.91 2.96
CA GLU A 22 -15.20 -2.18 4.20
C GLU A 22 -15.65 -0.73 3.94
N ASN A 23 -16.01 -0.39 2.68
CA ASN A 23 -16.38 0.96 2.25
C ASN A 23 -15.28 2.03 2.38
N ILE A 24 -14.02 1.63 2.47
CA ILE A 24 -12.88 2.54 2.52
C ILE A 24 -12.27 2.71 1.13
N GLY A 25 -12.46 3.89 0.54
CA GLY A 25 -11.84 4.27 -0.74
C GLY A 25 -10.32 4.44 -0.59
N THR A 26 -9.54 3.85 -1.50
CA THR A 26 -8.08 3.96 -1.48
C THR A 26 -7.53 4.42 -2.83
N GLY A 27 -6.35 5.06 -2.81
CA GLY A 27 -5.69 5.58 -4.01
C GLY A 27 -4.23 5.14 -4.14
N LEU A 28 -3.64 5.42 -5.30
CA LEU A 28 -2.22 5.18 -5.60
C LEU A 28 -1.53 6.50 -5.96
N HIS A 29 -0.54 6.90 -5.15
CA HIS A 29 0.23 8.13 -5.38
C HIS A 29 1.73 7.89 -5.12
N PHE A 30 2.56 7.59 -6.11
CA PHE A 30 2.28 7.31 -7.52
C PHE A 30 2.97 6.02 -7.95
N LEU A 31 2.55 5.49 -9.10
CA LEU A 31 3.32 4.44 -9.75
C LEU A 31 4.70 4.99 -10.21
N PRO A 32 5.75 4.15 -10.25
CA PRO A 32 7.07 4.59 -10.69
C PRO A 32 7.02 5.18 -12.10
N VAL A 33 7.32 6.48 -12.23
CA VAL A 33 7.11 7.24 -13.47
C VAL A 33 7.94 6.71 -14.63
N HIS A 34 9.15 6.19 -14.35
CA HIS A 34 10.05 5.63 -15.36
C HIS A 34 9.48 4.37 -16.04
N LEU A 35 8.51 3.71 -15.40
CA LEU A 35 7.83 2.55 -15.99
C LEU A 35 6.61 2.93 -16.85
N THR A 36 6.24 4.21 -16.91
CA THR A 36 5.14 4.67 -17.78
C THR A 36 5.53 4.59 -19.25
N ARG A 37 4.53 4.47 -20.14
CA ARG A 37 4.71 4.27 -21.58
C ARG A 37 5.64 5.30 -22.23
N TYR A 38 5.53 6.58 -21.83
CA TYR A 38 6.35 7.65 -22.38
C TYR A 38 7.82 7.46 -22.03
N TYR A 39 8.16 7.32 -20.75
CA TYR A 39 9.54 7.21 -20.28
C TYR A 39 10.23 5.94 -20.79
N ARG A 40 9.49 4.82 -20.88
CA ARG A 40 10.01 3.59 -21.48
C ARG A 40 10.35 3.74 -22.95
N LYS A 41 9.55 4.49 -23.72
CA LYS A 41 9.75 4.68 -25.16
C LYS A 41 10.77 5.76 -25.47
N SER A 42 10.72 6.90 -24.79
CA SER A 42 11.54 8.07 -25.10
C SER A 42 12.94 8.01 -24.47
N LEU A 43 13.08 7.36 -23.31
CA LEU A 43 14.34 7.31 -22.57
C LEU A 43 14.89 5.89 -22.41
N GLY A 44 14.22 4.89 -23.00
CA GLY A 44 14.63 3.49 -22.91
C GLY A 44 14.59 2.90 -21.50
N ALA A 45 13.90 3.56 -20.56
CA ALA A 45 13.82 3.16 -19.16
C ALA A 45 13.23 1.75 -19.00
N ARG A 46 13.81 0.97 -18.08
CA ARG A 46 13.50 -0.43 -17.82
C ARG A 46 13.22 -0.65 -16.35
N ARG A 47 12.55 -1.77 -16.09
CA ARG A 47 12.39 -2.27 -14.72
C ARG A 47 13.77 -2.67 -14.18
N GLY A 48 14.08 -2.24 -12.97
CA GLY A 48 15.39 -2.43 -12.35
C GLY A 48 16.30 -1.20 -12.41
N ASP A 49 16.00 -0.20 -13.25
CA ASP A 49 16.82 1.02 -13.35
C ASP A 49 16.74 1.86 -12.07
N LEU A 50 15.56 1.87 -11.41
CA LEU A 50 15.31 2.59 -10.17
C LEU A 50 14.66 1.65 -9.12
N PRO A 51 15.41 0.70 -8.55
CA PRO A 51 14.85 -0.37 -7.72
C PRO A 51 14.24 0.13 -6.41
N VAL A 52 14.74 1.26 -5.87
CA VAL A 52 14.17 1.89 -4.67
C VAL A 52 12.80 2.50 -4.99
N THR A 53 12.68 3.22 -6.10
CA THR A 53 11.43 3.81 -6.58
C THR A 53 10.39 2.73 -6.87
N GLU A 54 10.80 1.64 -7.52
CA GLU A 54 9.92 0.51 -7.81
C GLU A 54 9.39 -0.15 -6.54
N ARG A 55 10.27 -0.39 -5.57
CA ARG A 55 9.89 -0.94 -4.27
C ARG A 55 8.94 -0.03 -3.52
N ALA A 56 9.18 1.28 -3.54
CA ALA A 56 8.30 2.26 -2.91
C ALA A 56 6.92 2.29 -3.60
N GLY A 57 6.88 2.44 -4.92
CA GLY A 57 5.63 2.44 -5.69
C GLY A 57 4.85 1.13 -5.57
N ALA A 58 5.53 0.00 -5.31
CA ALA A 58 4.88 -1.28 -5.07
C ALA A 58 4.15 -1.37 -3.70
N ARG A 59 4.40 -0.41 -2.81
CA ARG A 59 4.02 -0.42 -1.39
C ARG A 59 3.19 0.77 -0.95
N ILE A 60 3.13 1.83 -1.75
CA ILE A 60 2.35 3.02 -1.41
C ILE A 60 0.87 2.73 -1.56
N LEU A 61 0.11 3.16 -0.57
CA LEU A 61 -1.34 3.23 -0.57
C LEU A 61 -1.77 4.56 0.07
N SER A 62 -2.72 5.24 -0.56
CA SER A 62 -3.36 6.44 -0.01
C SER A 62 -4.67 6.05 0.65
N LEU A 63 -4.79 6.40 1.93
CA LEU A 63 -6.04 6.33 2.68
C LEU A 63 -6.85 7.62 2.47
N PRO A 64 -8.16 7.60 2.74
CA PRO A 64 -8.96 8.81 2.78
C PRO A 64 -8.34 9.82 3.74
N LEU A 65 -8.13 11.03 3.25
CA LEU A 65 -7.74 12.19 4.05
C LEU A 65 -8.28 13.43 3.36
N PHE A 66 -9.38 13.97 3.88
CA PHE A 66 -10.00 15.18 3.33
C PHE A 66 -10.63 16.03 4.45
N PRO A 67 -10.77 17.37 4.27
CA PRO A 67 -11.13 18.28 5.37
C PRO A 67 -12.50 18.07 6.01
N ARG A 68 -13.40 17.32 5.36
CA ARG A 68 -14.75 17.01 5.86
C ARG A 68 -14.85 15.70 6.65
N MET A 69 -13.73 15.00 6.86
CA MET A 69 -13.74 13.79 7.69
C MET A 69 -14.05 14.15 9.15
N THR A 70 -14.93 13.36 9.75
CA THR A 70 -15.21 13.36 11.19
C THR A 70 -14.21 12.47 11.93
N GLU A 71 -14.17 12.56 13.25
CA GLU A 71 -13.39 11.62 14.06
C GLU A 71 -13.86 10.17 13.87
N GLN A 72 -15.17 9.97 13.68
CA GLN A 72 -15.74 8.66 13.38
C GLN A 72 -15.23 8.11 12.04
N ASP A 73 -15.11 8.95 10.99
CA ASP A 73 -14.56 8.50 9.71
C ASP A 73 -13.10 8.04 9.84
N ILE A 74 -12.32 8.68 10.73
CA ILE A 74 -10.94 8.29 11.00
C ILE A 74 -10.90 6.95 11.73
N GLU A 75 -11.77 6.76 12.73
CA GLU A 75 -11.90 5.51 13.46
C GLU A 75 -12.32 4.35 12.54
N ASP A 76 -13.32 4.57 11.68
CA ASP A 76 -13.79 3.57 10.72
C ASP A 76 -12.66 3.13 9.77
N VAL A 77 -11.84 4.07 9.30
CA VAL A 77 -10.65 3.77 8.49
C VAL A 77 -9.63 2.94 9.29
N ALA A 78 -9.39 3.26 10.55
CA ALA A 78 -8.45 2.55 11.41
C ALA A 78 -8.92 1.11 11.69
N VAL A 79 -10.17 0.94 12.09
CA VAL A 79 -10.81 -0.36 12.36
C VAL A 79 -10.79 -1.24 11.10
N ALA A 80 -11.16 -0.68 9.95
CA ALA A 80 -11.11 -1.39 8.67
C ALA A 80 -9.68 -1.83 8.33
N LEU A 81 -8.69 -0.97 8.55
CA LEU A 81 -7.28 -1.30 8.30
C LEU A 81 -6.81 -2.43 9.22
N GLU A 82 -7.13 -2.38 10.51
CA GLU A 82 -6.80 -3.45 11.45
C GLU A 82 -7.45 -4.78 11.07
N LYS A 83 -8.73 -4.77 10.69
CA LYS A 83 -9.45 -5.96 10.23
C LYS A 83 -8.81 -6.57 8.99
N VAL A 84 -8.48 -5.74 7.99
CA VAL A 84 -7.88 -6.19 6.72
C VAL A 84 -6.47 -6.75 6.93
N LEU A 85 -5.67 -6.11 7.80
CA LEU A 85 -4.29 -6.51 8.05
C LEU A 85 -4.20 -7.65 9.07
N GLY A 86 -5.09 -7.76 10.05
CA GLY A 86 -5.05 -8.76 11.12
C GLY A 86 -5.05 -10.20 10.62
N GLY A 87 -5.75 -10.48 9.52
CA GLY A 87 -5.73 -11.78 8.85
C GLY A 87 -4.58 -11.98 7.84
N ALA A 88 -3.77 -10.94 7.61
CA ALA A 88 -2.75 -10.90 6.56
C ALA A 88 -1.33 -10.62 7.07
N VAL A 89 -1.14 -10.34 8.36
CA VAL A 89 0.20 -10.18 8.94
C VAL A 89 0.89 -11.55 9.01
N ARG A 90 2.07 -11.65 8.41
CA ARG A 90 2.94 -12.83 8.56
C ARG A 90 3.25 -13.01 10.05
N PRO A 91 3.07 -14.20 10.63
CA PRO A 91 3.44 -14.43 12.02
C PRO A 91 4.90 -14.05 12.22
N SER A 92 5.13 -13.11 13.13
CA SER A 92 6.48 -12.71 13.49
C SER A 92 7.20 -13.96 13.97
N ALA A 93 8.29 -14.35 13.30
CA ALA A 93 9.22 -15.32 13.85
C ALA A 93 9.58 -14.81 15.25
N ALA A 94 9.16 -15.55 16.27
CA ALA A 94 9.25 -15.16 17.66
C ALA A 94 10.67 -14.64 17.94
N ARG A 95 10.74 -13.50 18.66
CA ARG A 95 11.94 -13.12 19.40
C ARG A 95 12.41 -14.35 20.16
N ARG A 96 13.47 -15.01 19.68
CA ARG A 96 14.31 -15.84 20.54
C ARG A 96 14.92 -14.86 21.53
N ARG A 97 14.28 -14.74 22.69
CA ARG A 97 14.92 -14.17 23.89
C ARG A 97 16.02 -15.16 24.26
N SER A 98 17.27 -14.75 24.10
CA SER A 98 18.41 -15.24 24.88
C SER A 98 18.58 -14.33 26.07
#